data_AF-A0A133UXV8-F1
#
_entry.id   AF-A0A133UXV8-F1
#
_cell.length_a   1.000
_cell.length_b   1.000
_cell.length_c   1.000
_cell.angle_alpha   90.00
_cell.angle_beta   90.00
_cell.angle_gamma   90.00
#
_symmetry.space_group_name_H-M   'P 1'
#
loop_
_entity.id
_entity.type
_entity.pdbx_description
1 polymer ?
#
loop_
_entity_poly.entity_id
_entity_poly.type
_entity_poly.pdbx_seq_one_letter_code
_entity_poly.pdbx_strand_id
1 'polypeptide(L)'
;MPKLFGTSGVRGIINEDFTPETVLRLARALATSLENSGTIVIGKDPRTSSDLIEDIITSGLLAGGCSVKKLGVVPTPVVGFAARNLGADAGIMITASHNPPEYNGVKFFDSSGMAYTPDKESEIEEIYFEERFESVEWSEIKDVSSTTILREYMQDISKVVDVDKKFKVVVDCANGAASQVTPYLLEGLGCEVITLNSQLDGTFPGRPPEPVKENLQELCKIVKSTAADIGLAHDGDGDRIAAADENGHVVEGDKLLALASAYAVQKFGGKIVTTIDASKVVDEQVIEAGSEVVRTKV
;
A
#
# COMPACT_ATOMS: atom_id res chain seq x y z
N MET A 1 -26.17 9.78 6.55
CA MET A 1 -25.13 10.81 6.65
C MET A 1 -24.33 10.81 5.35
N PRO A 2 -23.77 11.95 4.91
CA PRO A 2 -22.80 11.95 3.82
C PRO A 2 -21.62 11.03 4.19
N LYS A 3 -20.99 10.40 3.18
CA LYS A 3 -19.92 9.41 3.36
C LYS A 3 -18.72 9.80 2.50
N LEU A 4 -17.53 9.78 3.07
CA LEU A 4 -16.24 10.06 2.43
C LEU A 4 -15.47 8.78 2.14
N PHE A 5 -15.42 7.86 3.11
CA PHE A 5 -14.62 6.66 3.02
C PHE A 5 -15.25 5.63 2.07
N GLY A 6 -14.44 5.19 1.11
CA GLY A 6 -14.76 4.09 0.22
C GLY A 6 -14.30 2.75 0.79
N THR A 7 -14.02 1.78 -0.10
CA THR A 7 -13.49 0.47 0.30
C THR A 7 -12.02 0.52 0.75
N SER A 8 -11.28 1.58 0.41
CA SER A 8 -9.88 1.73 0.77
C SER A 8 -9.53 3.21 0.85
N GLY A 9 -9.92 3.84 1.97
CA GLY A 9 -9.68 5.26 2.20
C GLY A 9 -10.61 6.19 1.41
N VAL A 10 -10.23 7.47 1.36
CA VAL A 10 -10.93 8.53 0.61
C VAL A 10 -10.18 8.78 -0.69
N ARG A 11 -10.86 8.77 -1.83
CA ARG A 11 -10.23 8.95 -3.16
C ARG A 11 -11.14 9.71 -4.10
N GLY A 12 -10.54 10.35 -5.10
CA GLY A 12 -11.26 11.06 -6.14
C GLY A 12 -10.33 11.69 -7.17
N ILE A 13 -10.92 12.27 -8.21
CA ILE A 13 -10.15 13.05 -9.19
C ILE A 13 -9.69 14.35 -8.53
N ILE A 14 -8.42 14.69 -8.70
CA ILE A 14 -7.83 15.88 -8.11
C ILE A 14 -8.48 17.14 -8.67
N ASN A 15 -8.82 18.07 -7.77
CA ASN A 15 -9.55 19.33 -8.07
C ASN A 15 -11.01 19.15 -8.54
N GLU A 16 -11.54 17.93 -8.51
CA GLU A 16 -12.96 17.64 -8.73
C GLU A 16 -13.56 17.08 -7.45
N ASP A 17 -13.44 15.77 -7.24
CA ASP A 17 -13.98 15.08 -6.06
C ASP A 17 -13.03 15.16 -4.86
N PHE A 18 -11.72 15.26 -5.11
CA PHE A 18 -10.68 15.30 -4.09
C PHE A 18 -9.88 16.60 -4.20
N THR A 19 -10.31 17.61 -3.42
CA THR A 19 -9.77 18.97 -3.48
C THR A 19 -8.80 19.26 -2.33
N PRO A 20 -7.96 20.30 -2.42
CA PRO A 20 -7.12 20.77 -1.32
C PRO A 20 -7.89 20.99 0.00
N GLU A 21 -9.12 21.50 -0.06
CA GLU A 21 -9.96 21.73 1.11
C GLU A 21 -10.39 20.42 1.77
N THR A 22 -10.77 19.42 0.98
CA THR A 22 -11.10 18.07 1.47
C THR A 22 -9.89 17.47 2.18
N VAL A 23 -8.69 17.59 1.58
CA VAL A 23 -7.44 17.08 2.16
C VAL A 23 -7.12 17.76 3.49
N LEU A 24 -7.21 19.09 3.55
CA LEU A 24 -6.94 19.86 4.77
C LEU A 24 -7.90 19.47 5.89
N ARG A 25 -9.19 19.34 5.59
CA ARG A 25 -10.20 18.92 6.58
C ARG A 25 -9.99 17.50 7.08
N LEU A 26 -9.59 16.57 6.21
CA LEU A 26 -9.24 15.20 6.62
C LEU A 26 -8.03 15.18 7.58
N ALA A 27 -7.01 15.98 7.29
CA ALA A 27 -5.83 16.11 8.15
C ALA A 27 -6.20 16.69 9.53
N ARG A 28 -7.02 17.75 9.56
CA ARG A 28 -7.50 18.33 10.82
C ARG A 28 -8.41 17.38 11.59
N ALA A 29 -9.25 16.62 10.90
CA ALA A 29 -10.10 15.60 11.53
C ALA A 29 -9.27 14.51 12.21
N LEU A 30 -8.21 14.02 11.56
CA LEU A 30 -7.27 13.08 12.17
C LEU A 30 -6.61 13.69 13.41
N ALA A 31 -6.11 14.93 13.32
CA ALA A 31 -5.49 15.59 14.46
C ALA A 31 -6.44 15.70 15.66
N THR A 32 -7.70 16.12 15.44
CA THR A 32 -8.72 16.15 16.49
C THR A 32 -8.99 14.76 17.07
N SER A 33 -9.10 13.70 16.25
CA SER A 33 -9.33 12.33 16.76
C SER A 33 -8.19 11.80 17.63
N LEU A 34 -7.00 12.40 17.52
CA LEU A 34 -5.82 12.10 18.33
C LEU A 34 -5.63 13.11 19.47
N GLU A 35 -6.72 13.78 19.87
CA GLU A 35 -6.74 14.79 20.92
C GLU A 35 -5.68 15.89 20.70
N ASN A 36 -5.51 16.29 19.43
CA ASN A 36 -4.59 17.32 19.00
C ASN A 36 -3.12 17.07 19.39
N SER A 37 -2.73 15.79 19.42
CA SER A 37 -1.41 15.36 19.82
C SER A 37 -0.93 14.13 19.03
N GLY A 38 0.29 13.67 19.31
CA GLY A 38 0.85 12.46 18.70
C GLY A 38 1.76 12.69 17.50
N THR A 39 2.30 11.59 17.00
CA THR A 39 3.24 11.53 15.86
C THR A 39 2.58 10.79 14.71
N ILE A 40 2.58 11.40 13.53
CA ILE A 40 1.99 10.84 12.31
C ILE A 40 3.09 10.54 11.30
N VAL A 41 3.11 9.32 10.77
CA VAL A 41 3.95 8.98 9.62
C VAL A 41 3.18 9.22 8.32
N ILE A 42 3.81 9.84 7.33
CA ILE A 42 3.19 10.07 6.02
C ILE A 42 4.06 9.41 4.94
N GLY A 43 3.48 8.49 4.19
CA GLY A 43 4.04 7.96 2.95
C GLY A 43 3.18 8.34 1.76
N LYS A 44 3.76 8.25 0.56
CA LYS A 44 3.05 8.54 -0.69
C LYS A 44 3.47 7.60 -1.81
N ASP A 45 2.59 7.44 -2.79
CA ASP A 45 2.96 6.86 -4.09
C ASP A 45 3.52 7.99 -5.02
N PRO A 46 4.03 7.67 -6.22
CA PRO A 46 4.70 8.66 -7.08
C PRO A 46 3.73 9.54 -7.89
N ARG A 47 2.41 9.51 -7.65
CA ARG A 47 1.45 10.37 -8.36
C ARG A 47 1.88 11.83 -8.31
N THR A 48 1.68 12.55 -9.41
CA THR A 48 2.12 13.94 -9.57
C THR A 48 1.49 14.89 -8.54
N SER A 49 0.30 14.57 -8.04
CA SER A 49 -0.42 15.34 -7.02
C SER A 49 -0.02 15.00 -5.57
N SER A 50 0.80 13.96 -5.35
CA SER A 50 1.12 13.49 -4.00
C SER A 50 1.92 14.50 -3.17
N ASP A 51 2.79 15.29 -3.79
CA ASP A 51 3.55 16.34 -3.10
C ASP A 51 2.64 17.46 -2.56
N LEU A 52 1.69 17.90 -3.39
CA LEU A 52 0.67 18.88 -2.99
C LEU A 52 -0.14 18.38 -1.79
N ILE A 53 -0.60 17.12 -1.86
CA ILE A 53 -1.41 16.52 -0.79
C ILE A 53 -0.57 16.37 0.48
N GLU A 54 0.67 15.92 0.40
CA GLU A 54 1.56 15.75 1.55
C GLU A 54 1.76 17.07 2.30
N ASP A 55 1.96 18.17 1.58
CA ASP A 55 2.16 19.49 2.19
C ASP A 55 0.88 20.03 2.85
N ILE A 56 -0.29 19.80 2.25
CA ILE A 56 -1.58 20.18 2.85
C ILE A 56 -1.85 19.35 4.11
N ILE A 57 -1.65 18.03 4.05
CA ILE A 57 -1.85 17.15 5.20
C ILE A 57 -0.91 17.53 6.32
N THR A 58 0.37 17.73 6.00
CA THR A 58 1.37 18.18 6.98
C THR A 58 0.91 19.48 7.65
N SER A 59 0.46 20.46 6.87
CA SER A 59 -0.01 21.74 7.40
C SER A 59 -1.22 21.58 8.33
N GLY A 60 -2.20 20.75 7.95
CA GLY A 60 -3.38 20.48 8.77
C GLY A 60 -3.07 19.79 10.09
N LEU A 61 -2.15 18.82 10.07
CA LEU A 61 -1.71 18.09 11.26
C LEU A 61 -0.93 18.98 12.22
N LEU A 62 -0.01 19.80 11.71
CA LEU A 62 0.75 20.76 12.52
C LEU A 62 -0.16 21.79 13.19
N ALA A 63 -1.14 22.33 12.44
CA ALA A 63 -2.13 23.27 12.98
C ALA A 63 -2.99 22.62 14.08
N GLY A 64 -3.17 21.30 14.02
CA GLY A 64 -3.85 20.51 15.03
C GLY A 64 -2.93 19.94 16.12
N GLY A 65 -1.65 20.33 16.21
CA GLY A 65 -0.75 19.94 17.32
C GLY A 65 -0.03 18.59 17.16
N CYS A 66 -0.22 17.89 16.05
CA CYS A 66 0.51 16.65 15.77
C CYS A 66 1.89 16.93 15.17
N SER A 67 2.85 16.05 15.43
CA SER A 67 4.15 16.04 14.73
C SER A 67 4.12 15.11 13.52
N VAL A 68 4.98 15.37 12.53
CA VAL A 68 4.96 14.64 11.25
C VAL A 68 6.34 14.03 10.93
N LYS A 69 6.32 12.77 10.50
CA LYS A 69 7.47 12.04 9.94
C LYS A 69 7.19 11.65 8.49
N LYS A 70 7.78 12.36 7.54
CA LYS A 70 7.66 12.07 6.10
C LYS A 70 8.56 10.90 5.71
N LEU A 71 7.98 9.88 5.07
CA LEU A 71 8.66 8.68 4.58
C LEU A 71 9.14 8.82 3.12
N GLY A 72 8.61 9.81 2.39
CA GLY A 72 8.80 9.94 0.95
C GLY A 72 7.96 8.94 0.16
N VAL A 73 8.41 8.62 -1.06
CA VAL A 73 7.73 7.65 -1.92
C VAL A 73 8.00 6.24 -1.40
N VAL A 74 6.96 5.55 -0.92
CA VAL A 74 7.07 4.20 -0.34
C VAL A 74 5.81 3.38 -0.67
N PRO A 75 5.89 2.04 -0.78
CA PRO A 75 4.70 1.21 -0.92
C PRO A 75 3.73 1.37 0.26
N THR A 76 2.43 1.23 0.02
CA THR A 76 1.39 1.29 1.05
C THR A 76 1.68 0.42 2.28
N PRO A 77 2.13 -0.85 2.14
CA PRO A 77 2.46 -1.69 3.30
C PRO A 77 3.59 -1.13 4.18
N VAL A 78 4.48 -0.29 3.63
CA VAL A 78 5.56 0.36 4.39
C VAL A 78 5.00 1.40 5.35
N VAL A 79 3.89 2.07 5.04
CA VAL A 79 3.29 3.06 5.95
C VAL A 79 2.77 2.40 7.22
N GLY A 80 2.01 1.30 7.10
CA GLY A 80 1.57 0.52 8.26
C GLY A 80 2.75 -0.05 9.06
N PHE A 81 3.78 -0.57 8.36
CA PHE A 81 5.01 -1.03 9.00
C PHE A 81 5.72 0.10 9.76
N ALA A 82 5.81 1.29 9.17
CA ALA A 82 6.42 2.47 9.78
C ALA A 82 5.65 2.95 10.99
N ALA A 83 4.32 2.98 10.93
CA ALA A 83 3.48 3.42 12.04
C ALA A 83 3.77 2.60 13.30
N ARG A 84 3.76 1.26 13.14
CA ARG A 84 4.08 0.32 14.23
C ARG A 84 5.51 0.43 14.72
N ASN A 85 6.49 0.38 13.82
CA ASN A 85 7.91 0.25 14.21
C ASN A 85 8.55 1.58 14.64
N LEU A 86 8.01 2.72 14.24
CA LEU A 86 8.48 4.04 14.67
C LEU A 86 7.71 4.59 15.88
N GLY A 87 6.76 3.81 16.42
CA GLY A 87 5.90 4.21 17.53
C GLY A 87 5.05 5.43 17.20
N ALA A 88 4.55 5.52 15.97
CA ALA A 88 3.65 6.59 15.55
C ALA A 88 2.22 6.26 16.00
N ASP A 89 1.43 7.29 16.27
CA ASP A 89 0.04 7.16 16.72
C ASP A 89 -0.90 6.84 15.55
N ALA A 90 -0.54 7.32 14.34
CA ALA A 90 -1.20 6.97 13.10
C ALA A 90 -0.25 7.06 11.89
N GLY A 91 -0.67 6.45 10.79
CA GLY A 91 -0.05 6.57 9.48
C GLY A 91 -1.03 7.06 8.42
N ILE A 92 -0.53 7.84 7.46
CA ILE A 92 -1.28 8.26 6.28
C ILE A 92 -0.51 7.81 5.05
N MET A 93 -1.19 7.08 4.17
CA MET A 93 -0.69 6.80 2.82
C MET A 93 -1.45 7.66 1.82
N ILE A 94 -0.72 8.48 1.07
CA ILE A 94 -1.26 9.30 -0.02
C ILE A 94 -1.20 8.48 -1.31
N THR A 95 -2.36 8.05 -1.79
CA THR A 95 -2.48 7.20 -2.97
C THR A 95 -3.93 7.06 -3.44
N ALA A 96 -4.10 6.76 -4.74
CA ALA A 96 -5.33 6.13 -5.27
C ALA A 96 -5.09 4.70 -5.81
N SER A 97 -4.09 3.98 -5.28
CA SER A 97 -3.75 2.60 -5.63
C SER A 97 -3.60 2.41 -7.15
N HIS A 98 -4.52 1.69 -7.78
CA HIS A 98 -4.54 1.32 -9.18
C HIS A 98 -5.38 2.26 -10.07
N ASN A 99 -5.97 3.33 -9.53
CA ASN A 99 -6.74 4.28 -10.32
C ASN A 99 -5.85 5.04 -11.33
N PRO A 100 -6.42 5.61 -12.42
CA PRO A 100 -5.69 6.45 -13.38
C PRO A 100 -4.91 7.63 -12.76
N PRO A 101 -3.93 8.23 -13.48
CA PRO A 101 -3.03 9.27 -12.96
C PRO A 101 -3.72 10.48 -12.30
N GLU A 102 -4.88 10.88 -12.81
CA GLU A 102 -5.66 12.04 -12.34
C GLU A 102 -6.32 11.84 -10.97
N TYR A 103 -6.39 10.60 -10.49
CA TYR A 103 -6.88 10.28 -9.15
C TYR A 103 -5.79 10.41 -8.10
N ASN A 104 -6.17 10.78 -6.87
CA ASN A 104 -5.38 10.51 -5.67
C ASN A 104 -6.33 10.30 -4.48
N GLY A 105 -5.77 10.10 -3.29
CA GLY A 105 -6.53 9.81 -2.09
C GLY A 105 -5.66 9.66 -0.86
N VAL A 106 -6.29 9.25 0.24
CA VAL A 106 -5.63 8.95 1.51
C VAL A 106 -6.18 7.67 2.12
N LYS A 107 -5.28 6.81 2.61
CA LYS A 107 -5.57 5.67 3.49
C LYS A 107 -5.00 5.96 4.87
N PHE A 108 -5.74 5.65 5.93
CA PHE A 108 -5.28 5.82 7.32
C PHE A 108 -4.93 4.49 7.96
N PHE A 109 -3.90 4.51 8.80
CA PHE A 109 -3.39 3.38 9.56
C PHE A 109 -3.29 3.76 11.02
N ASP A 110 -3.60 2.83 11.92
CA ASP A 110 -3.42 3.07 13.34
C ASP A 110 -2.00 2.73 13.82
N SER A 111 -1.75 2.97 15.11
CA SER A 111 -0.46 2.70 15.75
C SER A 111 -0.02 1.23 15.70
N SER A 112 -0.93 0.29 15.42
CA SER A 112 -0.57 -1.12 15.20
C SER A 112 -0.12 -1.40 13.76
N GLY A 113 -0.29 -0.42 12.86
CA GLY A 113 -0.03 -0.55 11.43
C GLY A 113 -1.20 -1.13 10.63
N MET A 114 -2.37 -1.31 11.26
CA MET A 114 -3.57 -1.78 10.59
C MET A 114 -4.32 -0.62 9.95
N ALA A 115 -4.90 -0.83 8.77
CA ALA A 115 -5.80 0.14 8.18
C ALA A 115 -6.96 0.47 9.14
N TYR A 116 -7.45 1.70 9.12
CA TYR A 116 -8.57 2.11 9.96
C TYR A 116 -9.79 1.22 9.73
N THR A 117 -10.45 0.84 10.82
CA THR A 117 -11.71 0.09 10.78
C THR A 117 -12.86 1.02 10.42
N PRO A 118 -14.03 0.50 9.98
CA PRO A 118 -15.20 1.33 9.72
C PRO A 118 -15.61 2.24 10.87
N ASP A 119 -15.39 1.81 12.13
CA ASP A 119 -15.69 2.62 13.31
C ASP A 119 -14.75 3.84 13.41
N LYS A 120 -13.44 3.65 13.19
CA LYS A 120 -12.46 4.75 13.15
C LYS A 120 -12.68 5.66 11.94
N GLU A 121 -13.00 5.10 10.78
CA GLU A 121 -13.37 5.90 9.61
C GLU A 121 -14.61 6.77 9.90
N SER A 122 -15.62 6.22 10.57
CA SER A 122 -16.84 6.94 10.95
C SER A 122 -16.55 8.09 11.93
N GLU A 123 -15.62 7.89 12.88
CA GLU A 123 -15.16 8.96 13.79
C GLU A 123 -14.54 10.13 13.03
N ILE A 124 -13.67 9.83 12.05
CA ILE A 124 -13.07 10.85 11.18
C ILE A 124 -14.14 11.58 10.36
N GLU A 125 -15.12 10.85 9.79
CA GLU A 125 -16.22 11.46 9.06
C GLU A 125 -17.05 12.39 9.94
N GLU A 126 -17.37 11.99 11.16
CA GLU A 126 -18.14 12.80 12.10
C GLU A 126 -17.44 14.12 12.39
N ILE A 127 -16.15 14.07 12.76
CA ILE A 127 -15.34 15.27 13.00
C ILE A 127 -15.25 16.12 11.74
N TYR A 128 -15.06 15.50 10.57
CA TYR A 128 -14.96 16.18 9.29
C TYR A 128 -16.24 16.96 8.96
N PHE A 129 -17.42 16.33 9.09
CA PHE A 129 -18.69 16.93 8.69
C PHE A 129 -19.23 17.93 9.71
N GLU A 130 -18.95 17.72 11.00
CA GLU A 130 -19.29 18.68 12.05
C GLU A 130 -18.29 19.83 12.17
N GLU A 131 -17.17 19.77 11.43
CA GLU A 131 -16.13 20.79 11.41
C GLU A 131 -15.53 21.08 12.80
N ARG A 132 -15.44 20.02 13.63
CA ARG A 132 -14.86 20.07 14.98
C ARG A 132 -13.33 20.08 14.90
N PHE A 133 -12.79 21.15 14.33
CA PHE A 133 -11.35 21.32 14.17
C PHE A 133 -10.83 22.33 15.17
N GLU A 134 -10.03 21.87 16.11
CA GLU A 134 -9.32 22.76 17.03
C GLU A 134 -7.97 23.13 16.43
N SER A 135 -7.54 24.37 16.69
CA SER A 135 -6.18 24.82 16.39
C SER A 135 -5.46 24.98 17.70
N VAL A 136 -4.23 24.50 17.74
CA VAL A 136 -3.37 24.66 18.92
C VAL A 136 -2.75 26.05 18.96
N GLU A 137 -2.28 26.46 20.14
CA GLU A 137 -1.56 27.73 20.28
C GLU A 137 -0.26 27.72 19.47
N TRP A 138 0.25 28.91 19.09
CA TRP A 138 1.45 29.02 18.25
C TRP A 138 2.68 28.29 18.84
N SER A 139 2.76 28.18 20.17
CA SER A 139 3.83 27.52 20.90
C SER A 139 3.70 25.99 20.94
N GLU A 140 2.57 25.44 20.50
CA GLU A 140 2.26 24.01 20.53
C GLU A 140 2.39 23.34 19.15
N ILE A 141 2.54 24.14 18.09
CA ILE A 141 2.85 23.67 16.74
C ILE A 141 4.15 22.85 16.80
N LYS A 142 4.11 21.62 16.26
CA LYS A 142 5.21 20.66 16.33
C LYS A 142 6.12 20.70 15.10
N ASP A 143 7.14 19.86 15.13
CA ASP A 143 8.12 19.72 14.06
C ASP A 143 7.68 18.74 12.97
N VAL A 144 8.25 18.96 11.78
CA VAL A 144 8.24 18.02 10.66
C VAL A 144 9.64 17.48 10.48
N SER A 145 9.76 16.17 10.33
CA SER A 145 11.02 15.51 10.01
C SER A 145 10.83 14.52 8.87
N SER A 146 11.94 14.12 8.25
CA SER A 146 11.96 13.05 7.24
C SER A 146 12.73 11.86 7.77
N THR A 147 12.24 10.66 7.49
CA THR A 147 12.90 9.40 7.86
C THR A 147 12.64 8.34 6.81
N THR A 148 13.41 7.25 6.83
CA THR A 148 13.15 6.08 5.99
C THR A 148 13.21 4.83 6.85
N ILE A 149 12.47 3.79 6.43
CA ILE A 149 12.45 2.49 7.10
C ILE A 149 12.48 1.33 6.07
N LEU A 150 12.84 1.64 4.81
CA LEU A 150 12.80 0.66 3.72
C LEU A 150 13.80 -0.48 3.93
N ARG A 151 14.96 -0.20 4.53
CA ARG A 151 15.97 -1.23 4.81
C ARG A 151 15.46 -2.21 5.85
N GLU A 152 14.92 -1.72 6.95
CA GLU A 152 14.36 -2.52 8.04
C GLU A 152 13.15 -3.32 7.54
N TYR A 153 12.29 -2.71 6.72
CA TYR A 153 11.18 -3.39 6.06
C TYR A 153 11.65 -4.57 5.19
N MET A 154 12.62 -4.35 4.31
CA MET A 154 13.19 -5.41 3.47
C MET A 154 13.87 -6.50 4.31
N GLN A 155 14.64 -6.12 5.34
CA GLN A 155 15.30 -7.06 6.24
C GLN A 155 14.30 -7.96 6.98
N ASP A 156 13.18 -7.43 7.45
CA ASP A 156 12.16 -8.22 8.13
C ASP A 156 11.48 -9.21 7.18
N ILE A 157 11.24 -8.82 5.92
CA ILE A 157 10.74 -9.74 4.90
C ILE A 157 11.77 -10.85 4.64
N SER A 158 13.06 -10.50 4.47
CA SER A 158 14.10 -11.49 4.20
C SER A 158 14.27 -12.54 5.32
N LYS A 159 13.86 -12.26 6.56
CA LYS A 159 13.92 -13.23 7.68
C LYS A 159 12.89 -14.34 7.58
N VAL A 160 11.82 -14.16 6.81
CA VAL A 160 10.71 -15.13 6.72
C VAL A 160 10.66 -15.87 5.39
N VAL A 161 11.62 -15.63 4.50
CA VAL A 161 11.74 -16.30 3.19
C VAL A 161 13.14 -16.89 3.01
N ASP A 162 13.20 -18.10 2.48
CA ASP A 162 14.45 -18.77 2.14
C ASP A 162 14.45 -19.01 0.63
N VAL A 163 15.47 -18.50 -0.07
CA VAL A 163 15.60 -18.60 -1.52
C VAL A 163 16.85 -19.43 -1.84
N ASP A 164 16.64 -20.72 -2.09
CA ASP A 164 17.74 -21.69 -2.26
C ASP A 164 18.28 -21.78 -3.70
N LYS A 165 17.65 -21.07 -4.65
CA LYS A 165 18.03 -21.03 -6.07
C LYS A 165 18.17 -19.58 -6.52
N LYS A 166 19.16 -19.33 -7.38
CA LYS A 166 19.23 -18.09 -8.16
C LYS A 166 18.13 -18.06 -9.22
N PHE A 167 16.94 -17.58 -8.85
CA PHE A 167 15.85 -17.34 -9.78
C PHE A 167 16.14 -16.13 -10.66
N LYS A 168 15.75 -16.20 -11.93
CA LYS A 168 15.67 -15.06 -12.83
C LYS A 168 14.25 -14.52 -12.82
N VAL A 169 14.08 -13.30 -12.36
CA VAL A 169 12.77 -12.69 -12.10
C VAL A 169 12.62 -11.42 -12.93
N VAL A 170 11.52 -11.29 -13.67
CA VAL A 170 11.13 -10.02 -14.29
C VAL A 170 10.16 -9.29 -13.36
N VAL A 171 10.43 -8.04 -13.02
CA VAL A 171 9.60 -7.24 -12.09
C VAL A 171 9.07 -6.01 -12.80
N ASP A 172 7.76 -5.89 -12.95
CA ASP A 172 7.07 -4.72 -13.47
C ASP A 172 6.44 -3.90 -12.34
N CYS A 173 7.04 -2.76 -12.01
CA CYS A 173 6.56 -1.91 -10.91
C CYS A 173 5.52 -0.87 -11.34
N ALA A 174 5.08 -0.86 -12.60
CA ALA A 174 4.09 0.07 -13.13
C ALA A 174 4.41 1.56 -12.90
N ASN A 175 5.69 1.93 -12.86
CA ASN A 175 6.18 3.25 -12.46
C ASN A 175 5.81 3.68 -11.03
N GLY A 176 5.31 2.74 -10.23
CA GLY A 176 4.75 2.92 -8.90
C GLY A 176 5.75 2.74 -7.77
N ALA A 177 5.23 2.80 -6.55
CA ALA A 177 6.01 2.83 -5.32
C ALA A 177 6.81 1.54 -5.05
N ALA A 178 6.35 0.39 -5.56
CA ALA A 178 7.05 -0.89 -5.45
C ALA A 178 8.48 -0.87 -6.04
N SER A 179 8.77 0.08 -6.93
CA SER A 179 10.10 0.33 -7.50
C SER A 179 11.18 0.59 -6.45
N GLN A 180 10.79 1.06 -5.26
CA GLN A 180 11.71 1.34 -4.14
C GLN A 180 12.05 0.09 -3.31
N VAL A 181 11.36 -1.03 -3.53
CA VAL A 181 11.45 -2.22 -2.65
C VAL A 181 11.69 -3.49 -3.44
N THR A 182 10.73 -3.92 -4.27
CA THR A 182 10.70 -5.29 -4.80
C THR A 182 11.96 -5.67 -5.59
N PRO A 183 12.49 -4.82 -6.51
CA PRO A 183 13.73 -5.15 -7.21
C PRO A 183 14.91 -5.38 -6.26
N TYR A 184 15.12 -4.46 -5.31
CA TYR A 184 16.24 -4.51 -4.36
C TYR A 184 16.12 -5.67 -3.36
N LEU A 185 14.89 -5.98 -2.91
CA LEU A 185 14.62 -7.11 -2.05
C LEU A 185 14.98 -8.43 -2.73
N LEU A 186 14.57 -8.61 -3.99
CA LEU A 186 14.84 -9.83 -4.75
C LEU A 186 16.33 -9.97 -5.08
N GLU A 187 17.01 -8.89 -5.45
CA GLU A 187 18.47 -8.89 -5.62
C GLU A 187 19.19 -9.26 -4.31
N GLY A 188 18.74 -8.70 -3.18
CA GLY A 188 19.26 -9.01 -1.84
C GLY A 188 19.06 -10.47 -1.42
N LEU A 189 18.02 -11.12 -1.96
CA LEU A 189 17.75 -12.56 -1.79
C LEU A 189 18.53 -13.44 -2.79
N GLY A 190 19.36 -12.84 -3.66
CA GLY A 190 20.22 -13.56 -4.60
C GLY A 190 19.60 -13.86 -5.96
N CYS A 191 18.44 -13.28 -6.28
CA CYS A 191 17.82 -13.39 -7.60
C CYS A 191 18.56 -12.56 -8.66
N GLU A 192 18.49 -13.00 -9.93
CA GLU A 192 18.78 -12.16 -11.08
C GLU A 192 17.51 -11.37 -11.46
N VAL A 193 17.54 -10.05 -11.35
CA VAL A 193 16.35 -9.21 -11.54
C VAL A 193 16.42 -8.44 -12.84
N ILE A 194 15.34 -8.50 -13.63
CA ILE A 194 15.11 -7.64 -14.80
C ILE A 194 13.91 -6.76 -14.48
N THR A 195 14.13 -5.44 -14.44
CA THR A 195 13.06 -4.49 -14.13
C THR A 195 12.35 -3.97 -15.38
N LEU A 196 11.04 -3.77 -15.28
CA LEU A 196 10.20 -3.05 -16.21
C LEU A 196 9.47 -1.95 -15.45
N ASN A 197 9.39 -0.76 -16.04
CA ASN A 197 8.66 0.36 -15.47
C ASN A 197 9.02 0.61 -13.99
N SER A 198 10.30 0.49 -13.61
CA SER A 198 10.77 0.66 -12.21
C SER A 198 11.39 2.03 -11.95
N GLN A 199 11.27 2.97 -12.90
CA GLN A 199 11.47 4.39 -12.65
C GLN A 199 10.18 4.98 -12.09
N LEU A 200 10.27 5.74 -10.99
CA LEU A 200 9.12 6.43 -10.41
C LEU A 200 8.60 7.49 -11.39
N ASP A 201 7.33 7.37 -11.79
CA ASP A 201 6.68 8.34 -12.67
C ASP A 201 5.15 8.29 -12.47
N GLY A 202 4.61 9.33 -11.85
CA GLY A 202 3.18 9.47 -11.55
C GLY A 202 2.27 9.62 -12.76
N THR A 203 2.82 9.73 -13.97
CA THR A 203 2.04 9.69 -15.22
C THR A 203 1.80 8.27 -15.72
N PHE A 204 2.41 7.26 -15.08
CA PHE A 204 2.28 5.84 -15.40
C PHE A 204 2.50 5.50 -16.89
N PRO A 205 3.63 5.92 -17.50
CA PRO A 205 3.84 5.81 -18.94
C PRO A 205 4.03 4.37 -19.46
N GLY A 206 4.47 3.45 -18.60
CA GLY A 206 4.74 2.07 -19.00
C GLY A 206 3.47 1.24 -19.25
N ARG A 207 2.46 1.42 -18.38
CA ARG A 207 1.13 0.83 -18.46
C ARG A 207 0.22 1.44 -17.38
N PRO A 208 -1.11 1.31 -17.50
CA PRO A 208 -1.99 1.59 -16.37
C PRO A 208 -1.56 0.81 -15.11
N PRO A 209 -1.66 1.41 -13.91
CA PRO A 209 -1.09 0.82 -12.71
C PRO A 209 -1.77 -0.50 -12.32
N GLU A 210 -3.04 -0.72 -12.64
CA GLU A 210 -3.72 -1.97 -12.31
C GLU A 210 -3.11 -3.19 -13.04
N PRO A 211 -2.63 -4.23 -12.31
CA PRO A 211 -1.95 -5.38 -12.90
C PRO A 211 -2.94 -6.46 -13.39
N VAL A 212 -3.89 -6.06 -14.24
CA VAL A 212 -4.80 -7.00 -14.94
C VAL A 212 -4.15 -7.59 -16.18
N LYS A 213 -4.65 -8.75 -16.64
CA LYS A 213 -4.06 -9.51 -17.74
C LYS A 213 -3.80 -8.67 -19.00
N GLU A 214 -4.70 -7.74 -19.31
CA GLU A 214 -4.62 -6.84 -20.46
C GLU A 214 -3.41 -5.90 -20.37
N ASN A 215 -3.03 -5.49 -19.16
CA ASN A 215 -1.92 -4.58 -18.90
C ASN A 215 -0.57 -5.31 -18.78
N LEU A 216 -0.56 -6.63 -18.61
CA LEU A 216 0.66 -7.44 -18.36
C LEU A 216 1.27 -8.09 -19.61
N GLN A 217 0.79 -7.74 -20.80
CA GLN A 217 1.25 -8.38 -22.05
C GLN A 217 2.76 -8.22 -22.27
N GLU A 218 3.34 -7.07 -21.91
CA GLU A 218 4.78 -6.83 -22.09
C GLU A 218 5.61 -7.62 -21.09
N LEU A 219 5.19 -7.69 -19.82
CA LEU A 219 5.79 -8.56 -18.81
C LEU A 219 5.86 -10.01 -19.31
N CYS A 220 4.73 -10.54 -19.78
CA CYS A 220 4.63 -11.90 -20.30
C CYS A 220 5.60 -12.18 -21.46
N LYS A 221 5.72 -11.25 -22.42
CA LYS A 221 6.68 -11.38 -23.52
C LYS A 221 8.12 -11.36 -23.04
N ILE A 222 8.45 -10.48 -22.08
CA ILE A 222 9.81 -10.33 -21.57
C ILE A 222 10.22 -11.54 -20.74
N VAL A 223 9.33 -12.07 -19.90
CA VAL A 223 9.55 -13.35 -19.19
C VAL A 223 9.93 -14.46 -20.18
N LYS A 224 9.12 -14.65 -21.22
CA LYS A 224 9.34 -15.69 -22.23
C LYS A 224 10.62 -15.48 -23.04
N SER A 225 10.86 -14.24 -23.50
CA SER A 225 12.01 -13.92 -24.35
C SER A 225 13.36 -13.95 -23.61
N THR A 226 13.34 -13.71 -22.29
CA THR A 226 14.54 -13.75 -21.44
C THR A 226 14.73 -15.08 -20.73
N ALA A 227 13.81 -16.04 -20.94
CA ALA A 227 13.74 -17.31 -20.23
C ALA A 227 13.81 -17.13 -18.70
N ALA A 228 13.07 -16.13 -18.19
CA ALA A 228 12.95 -15.91 -16.75
C ALA A 228 12.08 -17.00 -16.11
N ASP A 229 12.37 -17.33 -14.86
CA ASP A 229 11.61 -18.34 -14.10
C ASP A 229 10.21 -17.83 -13.72
N ILE A 230 10.05 -16.52 -13.53
CA ILE A 230 8.78 -15.90 -13.13
C ILE A 230 8.76 -14.41 -13.48
N GLY A 231 7.57 -13.88 -13.80
CA GLY A 231 7.29 -12.46 -13.83
C GLY A 231 6.44 -12.03 -12.64
N LEU A 232 6.75 -10.88 -12.04
CA LEU A 232 5.97 -10.27 -10.95
C LEU A 232 5.56 -8.86 -11.37
N ALA A 233 4.32 -8.48 -11.12
CA ALA A 233 3.80 -7.14 -11.38
C ALA A 233 3.13 -6.56 -10.15
N HIS A 234 3.40 -5.30 -9.86
CA HIS A 234 2.73 -4.54 -8.80
C HIS A 234 1.72 -3.54 -9.36
N ASP A 235 0.82 -3.08 -8.50
CA ASP A 235 0.03 -1.89 -8.74
C ASP A 235 0.75 -0.60 -8.31
N GLY A 236 0.09 0.55 -8.46
CA GLY A 236 0.72 1.87 -8.32
C GLY A 236 1.32 2.15 -6.94
N ASP A 237 0.71 1.64 -5.87
CA ASP A 237 1.16 1.81 -4.49
C ASP A 237 1.75 0.53 -3.88
N GLY A 238 1.81 -0.56 -4.65
CA GLY A 238 2.57 -1.76 -4.30
C GLY A 238 1.95 -2.60 -3.18
N ASP A 239 0.63 -2.52 -2.95
CA ASP A 239 -0.08 -3.44 -2.04
C ASP A 239 -0.64 -4.69 -2.75
N ARG A 240 -0.69 -4.69 -4.10
CA ARG A 240 -1.08 -5.85 -4.89
C ARG A 240 0.09 -6.46 -5.65
N ILE A 241 -0.05 -7.75 -5.96
CA ILE A 241 0.86 -8.48 -6.82
C ILE A 241 0.09 -9.36 -7.81
N ALA A 242 0.56 -9.40 -9.05
CA ALA A 242 0.20 -10.38 -10.05
C ALA A 242 1.46 -11.12 -10.51
N ALA A 243 1.31 -12.30 -11.09
CA ALA A 243 2.43 -13.09 -11.57
C ALA A 243 2.20 -13.63 -12.98
N ALA A 244 3.31 -13.88 -13.68
CA ALA A 244 3.34 -14.64 -14.93
C ALA A 244 4.27 -15.84 -14.78
N ASP A 245 3.85 -17.00 -15.30
CA ASP A 245 4.66 -18.21 -15.33
C ASP A 245 5.83 -18.11 -16.33
N GLU A 246 6.72 -19.10 -16.33
CA GLU A 246 7.90 -19.16 -17.21
C GLU A 246 7.54 -19.23 -18.70
N ASN A 247 6.30 -19.61 -19.03
CA ASN A 247 5.80 -19.68 -20.40
C ASN A 247 5.19 -18.35 -20.87
N GLY A 248 5.12 -17.35 -19.99
CA GLY A 248 4.55 -16.03 -20.25
C GLY A 248 3.02 -16.00 -20.13
N HIS A 249 2.41 -16.86 -19.33
CA HIS A 249 0.98 -16.78 -19.02
C HIS A 249 0.75 -16.11 -17.68
N VAL A 250 -0.19 -15.16 -17.64
CA VAL A 250 -0.64 -14.55 -16.39
C VAL A 250 -1.32 -15.62 -15.53
N VAL A 251 -0.84 -15.76 -14.30
CA VAL A 251 -1.39 -16.67 -13.31
C VAL A 251 -2.66 -16.05 -12.71
N GLU A 252 -3.73 -16.82 -12.62
CA GLU A 252 -4.98 -16.38 -11.98
C GLU A 252 -4.75 -16.05 -10.50
N GLY A 253 -5.32 -14.93 -10.04
CA GLY A 253 -5.12 -14.43 -8.67
C GLY A 253 -5.48 -15.44 -7.58
N ASP A 254 -6.57 -16.19 -7.77
CA ASP A 254 -6.99 -17.23 -6.81
C ASP A 254 -5.99 -18.39 -6.70
N LYS A 255 -5.26 -18.72 -7.78
CA LYS A 255 -4.20 -19.74 -7.74
C LYS A 255 -2.99 -19.23 -6.96
N LEU A 256 -2.62 -17.96 -7.14
CA LEU A 256 -1.57 -17.33 -6.34
C LEU A 256 -1.97 -17.26 -4.87
N LEU A 257 -3.22 -16.87 -4.57
CA LEU A 257 -3.75 -16.84 -3.22
C LEU A 257 -3.74 -18.24 -2.58
N ALA A 258 -4.15 -19.28 -3.30
CA ALA A 258 -4.12 -20.66 -2.81
C ALA A 258 -2.68 -21.12 -2.50
N LEU A 259 -1.74 -20.86 -3.41
CA LEU A 259 -0.32 -21.20 -3.21
C LEU A 259 0.27 -20.48 -1.98
N ALA A 260 0.06 -19.17 -1.87
CA ALA A 260 0.54 -18.38 -0.75
C ALA A 260 -0.10 -18.80 0.58
N SER A 261 -1.39 -19.14 0.55
CA SER A 261 -2.15 -19.61 1.72
C SER A 261 -1.64 -20.96 2.22
N ALA A 262 -1.47 -21.93 1.32
CA ALA A 262 -0.92 -23.24 1.67
C ALA A 262 0.50 -23.13 2.24
N TYR A 263 1.36 -22.31 1.63
CA TYR A 263 2.70 -22.03 2.15
C TYR A 263 2.65 -21.40 3.54
N ALA A 264 1.79 -20.42 3.75
CA ALA A 264 1.64 -19.75 5.04
C ALA A 264 1.19 -20.71 6.14
N VAL A 265 0.24 -21.60 5.85
CA VAL A 265 -0.19 -22.65 6.79
C VAL A 265 0.95 -23.61 7.12
N GLN A 266 1.68 -24.09 6.13
CA GLN A 266 2.80 -25.02 6.35
C GLN A 266 3.93 -24.39 7.16
N LYS A 267 4.23 -23.10 6.94
CA LYS A 267 5.36 -22.42 7.59
C LYS A 267 4.99 -21.81 8.95
N PHE A 268 3.79 -21.27 9.10
CA PHE A 268 3.38 -20.47 10.27
C PHE A 268 2.18 -21.06 11.03
N GLY A 269 1.49 -22.04 10.46
CA GLY A 269 0.23 -22.55 11.01
C GLY A 269 -0.89 -21.53 10.93
N GLY A 270 -1.89 -21.67 11.81
CA GLY A 270 -3.04 -20.77 11.87
C GLY A 270 -4.08 -21.04 10.79
N LYS A 271 -5.06 -20.13 10.66
CA LYS A 271 -6.18 -20.21 9.72
C LYS A 271 -6.03 -19.16 8.63
N ILE A 272 -6.63 -19.41 7.48
CA ILE A 272 -6.64 -18.45 6.36
C ILE A 272 -7.99 -17.74 6.35
N VAL A 273 -7.98 -16.41 6.24
CA VAL A 273 -9.18 -15.59 6.10
C VAL A 273 -9.25 -15.09 4.66
N THR A 274 -10.39 -15.28 4.01
CA THR A 274 -10.64 -14.74 2.67
C THR A 274 -12.13 -14.45 2.47
N THR A 275 -12.49 -13.78 1.40
CA THR A 275 -13.86 -13.35 1.09
C THR A 275 -14.67 -14.47 0.44
N ILE A 276 -16.00 -14.35 0.41
CA ILE A 276 -16.89 -15.37 -0.17
C ILE A 276 -16.74 -15.57 -1.69
N ASP A 277 -16.13 -14.61 -2.40
CA ASP A 277 -15.94 -14.63 -3.85
C ASP A 277 -14.63 -15.29 -4.30
N ALA A 278 -13.66 -15.50 -3.41
CA ALA A 278 -12.44 -16.24 -3.75
C ALA A 278 -12.75 -17.71 -4.07
N SER A 279 -12.11 -18.27 -5.10
CA SER A 279 -12.36 -19.64 -5.57
C SER A 279 -12.18 -20.72 -4.49
N LYS A 280 -12.86 -21.85 -4.68
CA LYS A 280 -12.77 -23.05 -3.82
C LYS A 280 -11.38 -23.69 -3.80
N VAL A 281 -10.55 -23.39 -4.80
CA VAL A 281 -9.16 -23.87 -4.85
C VAL A 281 -8.37 -23.44 -3.61
N VAL A 282 -8.72 -22.28 -3.01
CA VAL A 282 -8.11 -21.83 -1.75
C VAL A 282 -8.46 -22.77 -0.60
N ASP A 283 -9.73 -23.18 -0.44
CA ASP A 283 -10.11 -24.14 0.61
C ASP A 283 -9.43 -25.48 0.40
N GLU A 284 -9.42 -25.99 -0.84
CA GLU A 284 -8.81 -27.28 -1.17
C GLU A 284 -7.33 -27.32 -0.77
N GLN A 285 -6.57 -26.29 -1.12
CA GLN A 285 -5.13 -26.22 -0.82
C GLN A 285 -4.85 -25.96 0.66
N VAL A 286 -5.68 -25.18 1.36
CA VAL A 286 -5.53 -24.93 2.79
C VAL A 286 -5.88 -26.18 3.62
N ILE A 287 -6.90 -26.93 3.22
CA ILE A 287 -7.28 -28.21 3.84
C ILE A 287 -6.19 -29.26 3.62
N GLU A 288 -5.65 -29.34 2.42
CA GLU A 288 -4.51 -30.23 2.11
C GLU A 288 -3.27 -29.87 2.95
N ALA A 289 -3.05 -28.57 3.20
CA ALA A 289 -2.01 -28.09 4.12
C ALA A 289 -2.33 -28.31 5.62
N GLY A 290 -3.50 -28.86 5.95
CA GLY A 290 -3.88 -29.25 7.32
C GLY A 290 -4.54 -28.14 8.14
N SER A 291 -5.14 -27.13 7.50
CA SER A 291 -5.87 -26.06 8.18
C SER A 291 -7.25 -25.79 7.55
N GLU A 292 -7.91 -24.71 7.98
CA GLU A 292 -9.23 -24.30 7.52
C GLU A 292 -9.26 -22.84 7.05
N VAL A 293 -10.23 -22.56 6.19
CA VAL A 293 -10.52 -21.22 5.66
C VAL A 293 -11.73 -20.63 6.38
N VAL A 294 -11.59 -19.38 6.83
CA VAL A 294 -12.68 -18.56 7.36
C VAL A 294 -13.13 -17.60 6.27
N ARG A 295 -14.40 -17.72 5.86
CA ARG A 295 -14.98 -16.88 4.80
C ARG A 295 -15.66 -15.63 5.39
N THR A 296 -15.36 -14.46 4.84
CA THR A 296 -15.96 -13.17 5.22
C THR A 296 -16.71 -12.53 4.06
N LYS A 297 -17.47 -11.46 4.32
CA LYS A 297 -18.00 -10.60 3.25
C LYS A 297 -16.86 -9.97 2.45
N VAL A 298 -17.16 -9.61 1.20
CA VAL A 298 -16.32 -8.76 0.35
C VAL A 298 -16.23 -7.35 0.93
#